data_AF-A0A2V9DCL2-F1
#
_entry.id   AF-A0A2V9DCL2-F1
#
_cell.length_a   1.000
_cell.length_b   1.000
_cell.length_c   1.000
_cell.angle_alpha   90.00
_cell.angle_beta   90.00
_cell.angle_gamma   90.00
#
_symmetry.space_group_name_H-M   'P 1'
#
loop_
_entity.id
_entity.type
_entity.pdbx_description
1 polymer ?
#
loop_
_entity_poly.entity_id
_entity_poly.type
_entity_poly.pdbx_seq_one_letter_code
_entity_poly.pdbx_strand_id
1 'polypeptide(L)'
;MNPPKPAETKLVISSYHRFTLWRSPPEMAAAVRQRWPEMRVLDLPHYDRITPELPDTDIFVGLLLRPEQLREATRLKWVHTTSAGVGQLMYP
;
A
#
# COMPACT_ATOMS: atom_id res chain seq x y z
N MET A 1 10.58 -16.76 8.72
CA MET A 1 10.90 -15.74 7.69
C MET A 1 11.89 -14.77 8.29
N ASN A 2 12.96 -14.40 7.58
CA ASN A 2 13.79 -13.28 7.98
C ASN A 2 12.97 -11.98 7.91
N PRO A 3 13.13 -11.04 8.85
CA PRO A 3 12.47 -9.75 8.75
C PRO A 3 12.92 -9.05 7.46
N PRO A 4 11.99 -8.45 6.70
CA PRO A 4 12.35 -7.73 5.47
C PRO A 4 13.26 -6.55 5.82
N LYS A 5 14.31 -6.35 5.01
CA LYS A 5 15.22 -5.20 5.14
C LYS A 5 14.58 -3.97 4.47
N PRO A 6 14.69 -2.77 5.05
CA PRO A 6 14.16 -1.55 4.42
C PRO A 6 14.59 -1.38 2.96
N ALA A 7 15.88 -1.57 2.65
CA ALA A 7 16.44 -1.47 1.29
C ALA A 7 15.82 -2.40 0.24
N GLU A 8 15.18 -3.49 0.68
CA GLU A 8 14.55 -4.51 -0.18
C GLU A 8 13.02 -4.42 -0.15
N THR A 9 12.46 -3.43 0.56
CA THR A 9 11.03 -3.32 0.81
C THR A 9 10.42 -2.21 -0.02
N LYS A 10 9.35 -2.55 -0.75
CA LYS A 10 8.45 -1.59 -1.39
C LYS A 10 7.16 -1.46 -0.60
N LEU A 11 6.81 -0.22 -0.27
CA LEU A 11 5.55 0.15 0.36
C LEU A 11 4.74 1.04 -0.59
N VAL A 12 3.51 0.62 -0.90
CA VAL A 12 2.55 1.39 -1.71
C VAL A 12 1.40 1.86 -0.83
N ILE A 13 1.22 3.18 -0.76
CA ILE A 13 0.04 3.83 -0.17
C ILE A 13 -0.90 4.19 -1.33
N SER A 14 -2.13 3.69 -1.25
CA SER A 14 -3.22 4.07 -2.15
C SER A 14 -4.51 4.17 -1.36
N SER A 15 -4.71 5.34 -0.76
CA SER A 15 -5.90 5.71 0.02
C SER A 15 -6.71 6.80 -0.68
N TYR A 16 -6.59 6.94 -2.01
CA TYR A 16 -7.41 7.88 -2.75
C TYR A 16 -8.89 7.61 -2.52
N HIS A 17 -9.60 8.64 -2.06
CA HIS A 17 -11.04 8.60 -1.87
C HIS A 17 -11.65 9.96 -2.23
N ARG A 18 -12.89 9.98 -2.73
CA ARG A 18 -13.57 11.23 -3.10
C ARG A 18 -13.77 12.16 -1.90
N PHE A 19 -14.00 11.58 -0.71
CA PHE A 19 -14.09 12.31 0.54
C PHE A 19 -12.68 12.48 1.12
N THR A 20 -12.19 13.73 1.16
CA THR A 20 -10.80 14.07 1.44
C THR A 20 -10.33 13.68 2.85
N LEU A 21 -11.23 13.69 3.84
CA LEU A 21 -10.93 13.27 5.21
C LEU A 21 -10.58 11.77 5.33
N TRP A 22 -10.84 10.98 4.29
CA TRP A 22 -10.48 9.55 4.25
C TRP A 22 -9.20 9.29 3.47
N ARG A 23 -8.54 10.32 2.92
CA ARG A 23 -7.25 10.18 2.28
C ARG A 23 -6.17 10.14 3.34
N SER A 24 -5.09 9.39 3.08
CA SER A 24 -3.90 9.48 3.91
C SER A 24 -3.34 10.91 3.81
N PRO A 25 -2.97 11.53 4.95
CA PRO A 25 -2.26 12.80 4.94
C PRO A 25 -0.87 12.58 4.32
N PRO A 26 -0.34 13.53 3.51
CA PRO A 26 0.98 13.39 2.86
C PRO A 26 2.12 13.19 3.87
N GLU A 27 1.93 13.66 5.11
CA GLU A 27 2.83 13.48 6.24
C GLU A 27 3.05 12.00 6.58
N MET A 28 2.08 11.12 6.28
CA MET A 28 2.22 9.69 6.50
C MET A 28 3.38 9.11 5.68
N ALA A 29 3.41 9.38 4.37
CA ALA A 29 4.47 8.90 3.50
C ALA A 29 5.82 9.54 3.87
N ALA A 30 5.82 10.82 4.26
CA ALA A 30 7.01 11.53 4.71
C ALA A 30 7.61 10.92 5.99
N ALA A 31 6.76 10.64 7.00
CA ALA A 31 7.19 10.02 8.26
C ALA A 31 7.79 8.62 8.04
N VAL A 32 7.21 7.83 7.14
CA VAL A 32 7.73 6.51 6.77
C VAL A 32 9.11 6.64 6.10
N ARG A 33 9.27 7.55 5.13
CA ARG A 33 10.56 7.80 4.47
C ARG A 33 11.62 8.28 5.47
N GLN A 34 11.24 9.14 6.43
CA GLN A 34 12.16 9.61 7.47
C GLN A 34 12.62 8.47 8.38
N ARG A 35 11.72 7.55 8.74
CA ARG A 35 12.02 6.45 9.66
C ARG A 35 12.80 5.31 8.99
N TRP A 36 12.57 5.08 7.70
CA TRP A 36 13.19 4.03 6.89
C TRP A 36 13.64 4.59 5.53
N PRO A 37 14.77 5.31 5.49
CA PRO A 37 15.19 6.05 4.28
C PRO A 37 15.54 5.16 3.09
N GLU A 38 15.93 3.90 3.32
CA GLU A 38 16.24 2.95 2.25
C GLU A 38 14.98 2.30 1.65
N MET A 39 13.81 2.46 2.27
CA MET A 39 12.57 1.86 1.81
C MET A 39 11.99 2.61 0.61
N ARG A 40 11.54 1.87 -0.42
CA ARG A 40 10.84 2.46 -1.56
C ARG A 40 9.39 2.74 -1.16
N VAL A 41 9.10 3.99 -0.82
CA VAL A 41 7.76 4.46 -0.42
C VAL A 41 7.10 5.19 -1.58
N LEU A 42 6.03 4.60 -2.12
CA LEU A 42 5.20 5.20 -3.16
C LEU A 42 3.84 5.60 -2.58
N ASP A 43 3.48 6.88 -2.72
CA ASP A 43 2.17 7.41 -2.33
C ASP A 43 1.42 7.82 -3.59
N LEU A 44 0.37 7.06 -3.93
CA LEU A 44 -0.35 7.20 -5.17
C LEU A 44 -1.47 8.24 -5.04
N PRO A 45 -1.45 9.31 -5.86
CA PRO A 45 -2.48 10.35 -5.80
C PRO A 45 -3.84 9.86 -6.31
N HIS A 46 -3.85 8.76 -7.09
CA HIS A 46 -5.03 8.18 -7.71
C HIS A 46 -4.93 6.65 -7.75
N TYR A 47 -6.07 5.99 -7.58
CA TYR A 47 -6.17 4.54 -7.48
C TYR A 47 -5.91 3.80 -8.80
N ASP A 48 -6.18 4.42 -9.95
CA ASP A 48 -5.94 3.87 -11.28
C ASP A 48 -4.47 3.54 -11.55
N ARG A 49 -3.54 4.14 -10.78
CA ARG A 49 -2.10 3.90 -10.89
C ARG A 49 -1.60 2.71 -10.08
N ILE A 50 -2.47 2.02 -9.35
CA ILE A 50 -2.02 0.96 -8.45
C ILE A 50 -1.55 -0.30 -9.18
N THR A 51 -2.25 -0.72 -10.24
CA THR A 51 -2.03 -2.02 -10.88
C THR A 51 -0.58 -2.25 -11.33
N PRO A 52 0.08 -1.29 -12.02
CA PRO A 52 1.49 -1.45 -12.42
C PRO A 52 2.47 -1.59 -11.26
N GLU A 53 2.09 -1.15 -10.05
CA GLU A 53 2.96 -1.13 -8.88
C GLU A 53 2.83 -2.39 -8.03
N LEU A 54 1.78 -3.20 -8.22
CA LEU A 54 1.50 -4.37 -7.39
C LEU A 54 2.50 -5.53 -7.53
N PRO A 55 3.04 -5.88 -8.72
CA PRO A 55 3.90 -7.05 -8.88
C PRO A 55 5.09 -7.14 -7.92
N ASP A 56 5.73 -6.00 -7.64
CA ASP A 56 6.88 -5.89 -6.75
C ASP A 56 6.56 -5.27 -5.38
N THR A 57 5.28 -5.09 -5.02
CA THR A 57 4.88 -4.52 -3.72
C THR A 57 5.03 -5.53 -2.60
N ASP A 58 5.75 -5.17 -1.53
CA ASP A 58 5.84 -5.98 -0.31
C ASP A 58 4.76 -5.59 0.72
N ILE A 59 4.45 -4.30 0.81
CA ILE A 59 3.51 -3.73 1.78
C ILE A 59 2.49 -2.85 1.05
N PHE A 60 1.20 -3.16 1.21
CA PHE A 60 0.11 -2.33 0.74
C PHE A 60 -0.56 -1.59 1.90
N VAL A 61 -0.84 -0.31 1.70
CA VAL A 61 -1.61 0.53 2.62
C VAL A 61 -2.78 1.17 1.87
N GLY A 62 -4.01 0.88 2.26
CA GLY A 62 -5.18 1.40 1.56
C GLY A 62 -6.50 0.86 2.07
N LEU A 63 -7.52 0.91 1.23
CA LEU A 63 -8.90 0.53 1.59
C LEU A 63 -9.54 -0.46 0.61
N LEU A 64 -8.93 -0.66 -0.56
CA LEU A 64 -9.44 -1.51 -1.62
C LEU A 64 -8.27 -2.05 -2.46
N LEU A 65 -8.32 -3.35 -2.74
CA LEU A 65 -7.61 -4.03 -3.82
C LEU A 65 -8.65 -4.92 -4.46
N ARG A 66 -8.73 -5.05 -5.78
CA ARG A 66 -9.65 -6.01 -6.40
C ARG A 66 -9.04 -7.42 -6.44
N PRO A 67 -9.83 -8.50 -6.57
CA PRO A 67 -9.28 -9.87 -6.64
C PRO A 67 -8.20 -10.04 -7.71
N GLU A 68 -8.40 -9.48 -8.90
CA GLU A 68 -7.45 -9.52 -10.01
C GLU A 68 -6.15 -8.77 -9.68
N GLN A 69 -6.24 -7.66 -8.97
CA GLN A 69 -5.08 -6.90 -8.51
C GLN A 69 -4.31 -7.65 -7.42
N LEU A 70 -5.02 -8.31 -6.52
CA LEU A 70 -4.39 -9.12 -5.49
C LEU A 70 -3.62 -10.31 -6.10
N ARG A 71 -4.12 -10.90 -7.18
CA ARG A 71 -3.41 -11.95 -7.95
C ARG A 71 -2.10 -11.45 -8.55
N GLU A 72 -2.06 -10.21 -9.04
CA GLU A 72 -0.84 -9.60 -9.58
C GLU A 72 0.18 -9.26 -8.49
N ALA A 73 -0.23 -9.11 -7.23
CA ALA A 73 0.61 -8.70 -6.11
C ALA A 73 1.50 -9.85 -5.57
N THR A 74 2.32 -10.45 -6.43
CA THR A 74 3.08 -11.69 -6.16
C THR A 74 4.09 -11.59 -5.01
N ARG A 75 4.50 -10.39 -4.64
CA ARG A 75 5.44 -10.13 -3.53
C ARG A 75 4.77 -9.60 -2.26
N LEU A 76 3.45 -9.47 -2.25
CA LEU A 76 2.72 -8.86 -1.14
C LEU A 76 2.82 -9.73 0.12
N LYS A 77 3.34 -9.13 1.19
CA LYS A 77 3.56 -9.78 2.49
C LYS A 77 2.66 -9.19 3.58
N TRP A 78 2.23 -7.93 3.42
CA TRP A 78 1.45 -7.22 4.42
C TRP A 78 0.43 -6.27 3.79
N VAL A 79 -0.77 -6.24 4.37
CA VAL A 79 -1.83 -5.29 4.05
C VAL A 79 -2.18 -4.49 5.31
N HIS A 80 -2.05 -3.17 5.26
CA HIS A 80 -2.57 -2.26 6.26
C HIS A 80 -3.83 -1.58 5.74
N THR A 81 -4.97 -1.94 6.32
CA THR A 81 -6.24 -1.27 6.01
C THR A 81 -6.30 0.09 6.71
N THR A 82 -6.71 1.12 5.98
CA THR A 82 -7.01 2.46 6.53
C THR A 82 -8.49 2.61 6.92
N SER A 83 -9.30 1.58 6.64
CA SER A 83 -10.71 1.51 7.04
C SER A 83 -10.93 0.50 8.17
N ALA A 84 -11.95 0.76 8.99
CA ALA A 84 -12.41 -0.18 10.02
C ALA A 84 -13.00 -1.47 9.42
N GLY A 85 -13.66 -1.36 8.26
CA GLY A 85 -14.14 -2.52 7.49
C GLY A 85 -13.06 -3.08 6.58
N VAL A 86 -12.95 -4.41 6.52
CA VAL A 86 -11.92 -5.14 5.76
C VAL A 86 -12.45 -5.95 4.58
N GLY A 87 -13.78 -6.01 4.37
CA GLY A 87 -14.38 -6.88 3.36
C GLY A 87 -13.91 -6.63 1.91
N GLN A 88 -13.41 -5.43 1.61
CA GLN A 88 -12.85 -5.06 0.30
C GLN A 88 -11.37 -5.50 0.12
N LEU A 89 -10.80 -6.20 1.09
CA LEU A 89 -9.42 -6.68 1.10
C LEU A 89 -9.33 -8.18 1.47
N MET A 90 -10.45 -8.83 1.76
CA MET A 90 -10.54 -10.23 2.15
C MET A 90 -11.24 -11.01 1.04
N TYR A 91 -10.45 -11.54 0.12
CA TYR A 91 -10.91 -12.46 -0.92
C TYR A 91 -10.56 -13.90 -0.54
N PRO A 92 -11.39 -14.89 -0.91
CA PRO A 92 -11.04 -16.30 -0.80
C PRO A 92 -9.86 -16.68 -1.72
#